data_AF-A0A6L5B9Q3-F1
#
_entry.id   AF-A0A6L5B9Q3-F1
#
_cell.length_a   1.000
_cell.length_b   1.000
_cell.length_c   1.000
_cell.angle_alpha   90.00
_cell.angle_beta   90.00
_cell.angle_gamma   90.00
#
_symmetry.space_group_name_H-M   'P 1'
#
loop_
_entity.id
_entity.type
_entity.pdbx_description
1 polymer ?
#
loop_
_entity_poly.entity_id
_entity_poly.type
_entity_poly.pdbx_seq_one_letter_code
_entity_poly.pdbx_strand_id
1 'polypeptide(L)'
;MDRLISLEPSNLVAIRIEQGQRCFGELTLRNVMHTMPVAFRLQPMDKNRYTIRPQSGIISPLATLTVQITYESPPHSLLPESFPYCDDTFLLHSVVVPAASGETLIVELLLAHRASMERSESSTWGPIHLAAGGGHVEILKLLLLKNANVNALTKDGNTALHIAVEERRRDCARQLLTYGARADIRNSDDGDTPLHIAAALGDDHMIKLLLQKGANKDIRNKVGKTAYDVAAEHGHNRLFDALRLGESLSIAARKGEVRTMQRLLENGACINGLDQHGWTALHRASFKGWVDAVRTLIEKGIDINAKDEDGYTALHCAVESGHVEVIEVLVKKGADVESKTNKGVAAIQIAEALNYSGITRILVYGGATKNGSASKHELPPTTLVSFGKGKREQQIMDKAGIKKKTVARPRSVRSSYDRTRTATVM
;
A
#
# COMPACT_ATOMS: atom_id res chain seq x y z
N MET A 1 32.85 -4.85 35.23
CA MET A 1 33.48 -3.55 34.96
C MET A 1 34.16 -3.67 33.62
N ASP A 2 33.71 -2.91 32.62
CA ASP A 2 34.53 -2.43 31.50
C ASP A 2 33.83 -1.14 31.07
N ARG A 3 34.18 -0.10 31.83
CA ARG A 3 33.44 1.14 31.89
C ARG A 3 33.77 1.94 30.62
N LEU A 4 32.80 2.10 29.73
CA LEU A 4 32.86 3.04 28.59
C LEU A 4 33.28 4.45 29.04
N ILE A 5 32.98 4.77 30.31
CA ILE A 5 33.38 6.00 31.00
C ILE A 5 34.14 5.61 32.26
N SER A 6 35.43 5.91 32.33
CA SER A 6 36.18 5.81 33.59
C SER A 6 36.02 7.08 34.41
N LEU A 7 35.87 6.90 35.72
CA LEU A 7 36.00 7.98 36.70
C LEU A 7 37.49 8.08 37.08
N GLU A 8 38.03 9.29 37.16
CA GLU A 8 39.37 9.53 37.70
C GLU A 8 39.47 9.11 39.19
N PRO A 9 40.67 8.82 39.72
CA PRO A 9 40.91 7.70 40.65
C PRO A 9 40.32 7.81 42.07
N SER A 10 39.59 8.86 42.40
CA SER A 10 38.78 8.92 43.60
C SER A 10 37.30 8.88 43.19
N ASN A 11 36.62 7.75 43.41
CA ASN A 11 35.14 7.70 43.41
C ASN A 11 34.51 8.63 44.47
N LEU A 12 35.33 9.38 45.21
CA LEU A 12 35.00 10.33 46.25
C LEU A 12 35.18 11.74 45.70
N VAL A 13 34.08 12.49 45.61
CA VAL A 13 34.10 13.92 45.27
C VAL A 13 34.10 14.70 46.58
N ALA A 14 35.18 15.41 46.87
CA ALA A 14 35.24 16.29 48.04
C ALA A 14 34.44 17.57 47.75
N ILE A 15 33.27 17.71 48.39
CA ILE A 15 32.47 18.93 48.35
C ILE A 15 32.86 19.77 49.56
N ARG A 16 33.41 20.98 49.34
CA ARG A 16 33.65 21.91 50.44
C ARG A 16 32.34 22.54 50.86
N ILE A 17 31.97 22.35 52.13
CA ILE A 17 30.75 22.89 52.70
C ILE A 17 31.08 24.20 53.43
N GLU A 18 30.53 25.31 52.93
CA GLU A 18 30.59 26.62 53.58
C GLU A 18 29.18 27.04 54.01
N GLN A 19 29.04 27.53 55.24
CA GLN A 19 27.73 27.92 55.78
C GLN A 19 27.11 29.05 54.96
N GLY A 20 25.89 28.84 54.47
CA GLY A 20 25.11 29.85 53.75
C GLY A 20 25.47 30.02 52.27
N GLN A 21 26.37 29.20 51.71
CA GLN A 21 26.72 29.23 50.29
C GLN A 21 26.37 27.92 49.56
N ARG A 22 26.15 28.01 48.25
CA ARG A 22 26.01 26.83 47.38
C ARG A 22 27.35 26.13 47.31
N CYS A 23 27.38 24.86 47.69
CA CYS A 23 28.60 24.07 47.75
C CYS A 23 28.79 23.34 46.42
N PHE A 24 30.01 23.32 45.88
CA PHE A 24 30.30 22.71 44.57
C PHE A 24 31.31 21.57 44.71
N GLY A 25 31.12 20.51 43.92
CA GLY A 25 32.07 19.44 43.68
C GLY A 25 32.21 19.19 42.19
N GLU A 26 33.39 18.75 41.76
CA GLU A 26 33.67 18.45 40.35
C GLU A 26 33.93 16.95 40.17
N LEU A 27 33.30 16.37 39.14
CA LEU A 27 33.47 14.98 38.76
C LEU A 27 33.98 14.91 37.32
N THR A 28 35.16 14.32 37.11
CA THR A 28 35.73 14.14 35.77
C THR A 28 35.33 12.78 35.19
N LEU A 29 34.55 12.81 34.11
CA LEU A 29 34.21 11.66 33.30
C LEU A 29 35.20 11.55 32.14
N ARG A 30 35.90 10.42 32.01
CA ARG A 30 36.80 10.17 30.88
C ARG A 30 36.23 9.10 29.97
N ASN A 31 36.13 9.40 28.68
CA ASN A 31 35.85 8.39 27.69
C ASN A 31 37.09 7.51 27.48
N VAL A 32 36.96 6.22 27.78
CA VAL A 32 38.04 5.24 27.67
C VAL A 32 38.14 4.69 26.24
N MET A 33 37.15 4.99 25.40
CA MET A 33 37.13 4.57 24.00
C MET A 33 38.05 5.46 23.17
N HIS A 34 38.98 4.82 22.46
CA HIS A 34 39.91 5.49 21.55
C HIS A 34 39.25 5.96 20.24
N THR A 35 38.12 5.34 19.87
CA THR A 35 37.54 5.47 18.52
C THR A 35 36.09 5.95 18.51
N MET A 36 35.39 6.00 19.66
CA MET A 36 33.94 6.22 19.69
C MET A 36 33.49 7.25 20.73
N PRO A 37 32.54 8.15 20.39
CA PRO A 37 31.92 9.03 21.36
C PRO A 37 30.91 8.27 22.25
N VAL A 38 30.88 8.57 23.55
CA VAL A 38 29.99 7.92 24.53
C VAL A 38 28.97 8.92 25.06
N ALA A 39 27.68 8.62 24.90
CA ALA A 39 26.63 9.40 25.56
C ALA A 39 26.40 8.90 26.98
N PHE A 40 26.18 9.84 27.90
CA PHE A 40 25.97 9.56 29.30
C PHE A 40 24.75 10.30 29.83
N ARG A 41 24.12 9.73 30.85
CA ARG A 41 23.11 10.35 31.69
C ARG A 41 23.45 10.09 33.15
N LEU A 42 23.58 11.16 33.92
CA LEU A 42 23.82 11.12 35.35
C LEU A 42 22.56 11.53 36.08
N GLN A 43 22.11 10.69 37.02
CA GLN A 43 20.95 10.98 37.85
C GLN A 43 21.33 10.87 39.32
N PRO A 44 21.11 11.94 40.14
CA PRO A 44 21.20 11.83 41.59
C PRO A 44 20.02 11.01 42.09
N MET A 45 20.26 10.09 43.02
CA MET A 45 19.18 9.37 43.71
C MET A 45 18.33 10.33 44.55
N ASP A 46 18.98 11.31 45.19
CA ASP A 46 18.34 12.34 46.01
C ASP A 46 18.31 13.71 45.31
N LYS A 47 17.26 13.93 44.51
CA LYS A 47 17.07 15.16 43.73
C LYS A 47 16.88 16.44 44.55
N ASN A 48 16.53 16.31 45.83
CA ASN A 48 16.27 17.45 46.71
C ASN A 48 17.54 18.02 47.34
N ARG A 49 18.67 17.31 47.23
CA ARG A 49 19.95 17.68 47.88
C ARG A 49 21.04 17.99 46.88
N TYR A 50 21.03 17.35 45.71
CA TYR A 50 22.05 17.51 44.69
C TYR A 50 21.46 17.94 43.36
N THR A 51 22.08 18.94 42.73
CA THR A 51 21.85 19.27 41.33
C THR A 51 23.13 19.07 40.54
N ILE A 52 23.00 18.58 39.30
CA ILE A 52 24.14 18.19 38.45
C ILE A 52 24.06 18.96 37.14
N ARG A 53 25.19 19.48 36.66
CA ARG A 53 25.31 20.12 35.35
C ARG A 53 26.62 19.70 34.64
N PRO A 54 26.56 19.18 33.40
CA PRO A 54 25.37 18.77 32.64
C PRO A 54 24.80 17.41 33.12
N GLN A 55 23.47 17.25 33.09
CA GLN A 55 22.79 15.99 33.49
C GLN A 55 22.93 14.86 32.46
N SER A 56 23.16 15.22 31.20
CA SER A 56 23.41 14.30 30.09
C SER A 56 24.25 14.98 29.03
N GLY A 57 25.01 14.21 28.28
CA GLY A 57 25.86 14.76 27.22
C GLY A 57 26.58 13.66 26.43
N ILE A 58 27.43 14.09 25.49
CA ILE A 58 28.24 13.20 24.66
C ILE A 58 29.71 13.53 24.92
N ILE A 59 30.51 12.51 25.21
CA ILE A 59 31.96 12.64 25.42
C ILE A 59 32.66 12.06 24.18
N SER A 60 33.40 12.90 23.45
CA SER A 60 34.21 12.48 22.29
C SER A 60 35.26 11.41 22.66
N PRO A 61 35.78 10.63 21.69
CA PRO A 61 36.84 9.65 21.96
C PRO A 61 38.03 10.30 22.66
N LEU A 62 38.56 9.67 23.71
CA LEU A 62 39.65 10.17 24.56
C LEU A 62 39.41 11.54 25.23
N ALA A 63 38.21 12.10 25.11
CA ALA A 63 37.88 13.37 25.74
C ALA A 63 37.47 13.15 27.21
N THR A 64 37.65 14.22 27.97
CA THR A 64 37.20 14.33 29.36
C THR A 64 36.10 15.36 29.46
N LEU A 65 35.09 15.08 30.27
CA LEU A 65 34.04 16.03 30.59
C LEU A 65 34.00 16.23 32.10
N THR A 66 34.07 17.49 32.53
CA THR A 66 33.89 17.87 33.93
C THR A 66 32.41 18.13 34.20
N VAL A 67 31.90 17.51 35.26
CA VAL A 67 30.53 17.65 35.71
C VAL A 67 30.53 18.38 37.04
N GLN A 68 29.75 19.45 37.14
CA GLN A 68 29.56 20.19 38.37
C GLN A 68 28.39 19.62 39.17
N ILE A 69 28.66 19.25 40.41
CA ILE A 69 27.68 18.81 41.39
C ILE A 69 27.50 19.97 42.38
N THR A 70 26.28 20.50 42.47
CA THR A 70 25.93 21.52 43.46
C THR A 70 25.10 20.88 44.55
N TYR A 71 25.54 21.06 45.80
CA TYR A 71 24.79 20.62 46.98
C TYR A 71 24.01 21.79 47.57
N GLU A 72 22.73 21.54 47.86
CA GLU A 72 21.84 22.50 48.52
C GLU A 72 21.66 22.10 49.98
N SER A 73 22.19 22.92 50.90
CA SER A 73 22.02 22.69 52.34
C SER A 73 20.59 22.99 52.77
N PRO A 74 19.95 22.15 53.61
CA PRO A 74 18.65 22.48 54.19
C PRO A 74 18.73 23.76 55.03
N PRO A 75 17.76 24.69 54.91
CA PRO A 75 17.73 25.86 55.79
C PRO A 75 17.53 25.38 57.24
N HIS A 76 18.37 25.87 58.16
CA HIS A 76 18.38 25.58 59.61
C HIS A 76 19.23 24.39 60.13
N SER A 77 20.22 23.89 59.38
CA SER A 77 21.16 22.89 59.91
C SER A 77 22.33 23.53 60.71
N LEU A 78 22.44 23.17 61.99
CA LEU A 78 23.64 23.40 62.81
C LEU A 78 24.60 22.22 62.54
N LEU A 79 25.72 22.45 61.85
CA LEU A 79 26.78 21.45 61.70
C LEU A 79 27.36 21.16 63.10
N PRO A 80 27.46 19.88 63.55
CA PRO A 80 28.34 18.89 62.94
C PRO A 80 27.76 17.46 63.01
N GLU A 81 27.11 17.01 61.94
CA GLU A 81 27.01 15.59 61.63
C GLU A 81 27.64 15.40 60.25
N SER A 82 28.22 14.24 59.97
CA SER A 82 29.05 14.00 58.78
C SER A 82 28.27 14.23 57.48
N PHE A 83 28.39 15.44 56.93
CA PHE A 83 27.87 15.81 55.61
C PHE A 83 29.03 15.93 54.61
N PRO A 84 28.87 15.44 53.36
CA PRO A 84 27.77 14.61 52.86
C PRO A 84 27.82 13.16 53.38
N TYR A 85 26.67 12.47 53.43
CA TYR A 85 26.60 11.05 53.79
C TYR A 85 27.25 10.19 52.68
N CYS A 86 28.11 9.23 53.06
CA CYS A 86 28.87 8.42 52.10
C CYS A 86 28.02 7.48 51.22
N ASP A 87 26.74 7.29 51.54
CA ASP A 87 25.83 6.38 50.81
C ASP A 87 25.04 7.07 49.68
N ASP A 88 25.23 8.38 49.47
CA ASP A 88 24.61 9.11 48.36
C ASP A 88 25.24 8.66 47.03
N THR A 89 24.51 7.87 46.25
CA THR A 89 24.98 7.29 44.98
C THR A 89 24.39 8.01 43.77
N PHE A 90 25.18 8.05 42.68
CA PHE A 90 24.75 8.55 41.37
C PHE A 90 24.58 7.37 40.41
N LEU A 91 23.45 7.32 39.70
CA LEU A 91 23.26 6.36 38.62
C LEU A 91 23.81 6.92 37.31
N LEU A 92 24.88 6.28 36.80
CA LEU A 92 25.44 6.54 35.49
C LEU A 92 24.84 5.57 34.47
N HIS A 93 23.96 6.08 33.62
CA HIS A 93 23.50 5.36 32.44
C HIS A 93 24.36 5.78 31.25
N SER A 94 25.30 4.92 30.83
CA SER A 94 25.95 5.06 29.53
C SER A 94 25.00 4.54 28.46
N VAL A 95 24.53 5.41 27.57
CA VAL A 95 23.68 5.03 26.44
C VAL A 95 24.45 5.45 25.19
N VAL A 96 25.18 4.51 24.59
CA VAL A 96 25.85 4.77 23.32
C VAL A 96 24.79 4.87 22.21
N VAL A 97 25.18 5.53 21.12
CA VAL A 97 24.45 5.78 19.87
C VAL A 97 24.83 4.74 18.78
N PRO A 98 24.82 3.40 19.01
CA PRO A 98 25.38 2.45 18.04
C PRO A 98 24.44 2.15 16.86
N ALA A 99 23.15 2.46 16.98
CA ALA A 99 22.19 2.20 15.90
C ALA A 99 22.42 3.12 14.68
N ALA A 100 23.11 4.26 14.85
CA ALA A 100 23.46 5.16 13.74
C ALA A 100 24.76 4.73 13.02
N SER A 101 25.72 4.13 13.75
CA SER A 101 27.07 3.85 13.24
C SER A 101 27.22 2.52 12.50
N GLY A 102 26.22 1.63 12.54
CA GLY A 102 26.22 0.39 11.75
C GLY A 102 27.06 -0.76 12.33
N GLU A 103 27.57 -0.62 13.55
CA GLU A 103 28.40 -1.65 14.17
C GLU A 103 27.56 -2.75 14.83
N THR A 104 27.35 -3.84 14.08
CA THR A 104 26.54 -5.02 14.47
C THR A 104 26.97 -5.64 15.79
N LEU A 105 28.28 -5.85 15.98
CA LEU A 105 28.86 -6.48 17.18
C LEU A 105 28.55 -5.73 18.48
N ILE A 106 28.49 -4.39 18.40
CA ILE A 106 28.19 -3.54 19.56
C ILE A 106 26.71 -3.65 19.91
N VAL A 107 25.83 -3.71 18.91
CA VAL A 107 24.40 -3.90 19.15
C VAL A 107 24.12 -5.30 19.74
N GLU A 108 24.80 -6.34 19.27
CA GLU A 108 24.70 -7.69 19.85
C GLU A 108 25.12 -7.71 21.32
N LEU A 109 26.25 -7.09 21.64
CA LEU A 109 26.76 -6.99 23.01
C LEU A 109 25.78 -6.22 23.92
N LEU A 110 25.19 -5.14 23.44
CA LEU A 110 24.22 -4.34 24.21
C LEU A 110 22.89 -5.06 24.43
N LEU A 111 22.41 -5.81 23.44
CA LEU A 111 21.22 -6.64 23.57
C LEU A 111 21.45 -7.81 24.54
N ALA A 112 22.67 -8.36 24.58
CA ALA A 112 23.05 -9.36 25.57
C ALA A 112 23.04 -8.82 27.01
N HIS A 113 23.32 -7.53 27.20
CA HIS A 113 23.31 -6.85 28.51
C HIS A 113 21.96 -6.22 28.89
N ARG A 114 20.84 -6.61 28.23
CA ARG A 114 19.48 -6.10 28.48
C ARG A 114 19.32 -4.58 28.28
N ALA A 115 20.02 -3.99 27.31
CA ALA A 115 19.77 -2.60 26.94
C ALA A 115 18.31 -2.40 26.48
N SER A 116 17.73 -1.24 26.81
CA SER A 116 16.36 -0.92 26.39
C SER A 116 16.27 -0.84 24.86
N MET A 117 15.29 -1.54 24.30
CA MET A 117 14.99 -1.57 22.86
C MET A 117 14.01 -0.45 22.45
N GLU A 118 13.42 0.22 23.44
CA GLU A 118 12.38 1.24 23.25
C GLU A 118 12.97 2.64 23.12
N ARG A 119 12.20 3.55 22.53
CA ARG A 119 12.56 4.96 22.38
C ARG A 119 12.69 5.62 23.76
N SER A 120 13.81 6.31 24.00
CA SER A 120 13.97 7.19 25.17
C SER A 120 13.05 8.42 25.03
N GLU A 121 12.46 8.88 26.14
CA GLU A 121 11.57 10.06 26.14
C GLU A 121 12.25 11.33 25.58
N SER A 122 13.57 11.46 25.79
CA SER A 122 14.38 12.55 25.26
C SER A 122 14.55 12.49 23.74
N SER A 123 14.58 11.29 23.16
CA SER A 123 14.95 11.07 21.77
C SER A 123 13.72 11.03 20.86
N THR A 124 13.83 11.68 19.70
CA THR A 124 12.82 11.64 18.64
C THR A 124 12.74 10.23 18.05
N TRP A 125 13.89 9.58 17.88
CA TRP A 125 14.03 8.27 17.24
C TRP A 125 14.43 7.19 18.24
N GLY A 126 13.92 5.98 18.01
CA GLY A 126 14.32 4.76 18.74
C GLY A 126 15.41 3.97 18.02
N PRO A 127 15.98 2.93 18.64
CA PRO A 127 17.04 2.11 18.04
C PRO A 127 16.63 1.50 16.69
N ILE A 128 15.39 1.01 16.59
CA ILE A 128 14.84 0.43 15.35
C ILE A 128 14.71 1.46 14.21
N HIS A 129 14.38 2.71 14.55
CA HIS A 129 14.25 3.83 13.61
C HIS A 129 15.61 4.22 13.02
N LEU A 130 16.63 4.33 13.88
CA LEU A 130 18.00 4.62 13.49
C LEU A 130 18.59 3.52 12.60
N ALA A 131 18.35 2.26 12.95
CA ALA A 131 18.79 1.12 12.14
C ALA A 131 18.13 1.13 10.74
N ALA A 132 16.82 1.41 10.69
CA ALA A 132 16.07 1.49 9.44
C ALA A 132 16.52 2.65 8.54
N GLY A 133 16.78 3.85 9.09
CA GLY A 133 17.26 4.99 8.33
C GLY A 133 18.73 4.84 7.87
N GLY A 134 19.57 4.27 8.73
CA GLY A 134 20.97 3.96 8.40
C GLY A 134 21.14 2.87 7.35
N GLY A 135 20.09 2.06 7.09
CA GLY A 135 20.15 0.94 6.17
C GLY A 135 20.86 -0.30 6.75
N HIS A 136 20.97 -0.38 8.08
CA HIS A 136 21.71 -1.44 8.77
C HIS A 136 20.84 -2.70 8.93
N VAL A 137 20.75 -3.49 7.87
CA VAL A 137 19.87 -4.68 7.76
C VAL A 137 20.18 -5.70 8.87
N GLU A 138 21.44 -5.95 9.17
CA GLU A 138 21.85 -6.93 10.18
C GLU A 138 21.45 -6.49 11.59
N ILE A 139 21.65 -5.21 11.92
CA ILE A 139 21.22 -4.61 13.19
C ILE A 139 19.70 -4.68 13.32
N LEU A 140 18.99 -4.32 12.23
CA LEU A 140 17.54 -4.37 12.19
C LEU A 140 17.02 -5.80 12.42
N LYS A 141 17.63 -6.79 11.78
CA LYS A 141 17.30 -8.21 11.98
C LYS A 141 17.50 -8.64 13.43
N LEU A 142 18.63 -8.26 14.04
CA LEU A 142 18.94 -8.59 15.43
C LEU A 142 17.93 -7.98 16.40
N LEU A 143 17.55 -6.72 16.19
CA LEU A 143 16.54 -6.04 17.00
C LEU A 143 15.17 -6.73 16.87
N LEU A 144 14.76 -7.08 15.65
CA LEU A 144 13.50 -7.78 15.40
C LEU A 144 13.49 -9.20 16.01
N LEU A 145 14.61 -9.93 15.96
CA LEU A 145 14.77 -11.24 16.59
C LEU A 145 14.72 -11.18 18.13
N LYS A 146 15.05 -10.04 18.73
CA LYS A 146 14.97 -9.79 20.18
C LYS A 146 13.62 -9.22 20.62
N ASN A 147 12.59 -9.33 19.79
CA ASN A 147 11.23 -8.85 20.03
C ASN A 147 11.12 -7.33 20.20
N ALA A 148 11.98 -6.54 19.53
CA ALA A 148 11.77 -5.10 19.45
C ALA A 148 10.41 -4.78 18.79
N ASN A 149 9.72 -3.75 19.28
CA ASN A 149 8.44 -3.35 18.71
C ASN A 149 8.62 -2.80 17.28
N VAL A 150 8.20 -3.58 16.29
CA VAL A 150 8.30 -3.27 14.85
C VAL A 150 7.51 -2.00 14.49
N ASN A 151 6.42 -1.75 15.20
CA ASN A 151 5.51 -0.63 14.97
C ASN A 151 5.72 0.49 16.00
N ALA A 152 6.90 0.57 16.63
CA ALA A 152 7.26 1.70 17.47
C ALA A 152 7.13 3.01 16.67
N LEU A 153 6.68 4.07 17.35
CA LEU A 153 6.48 5.39 16.75
C LEU A 153 7.55 6.36 17.21
N THR A 154 8.03 7.21 16.30
CA THR A 154 8.81 8.41 16.63
C THR A 154 7.92 9.47 17.28
N LYS A 155 8.51 10.58 17.74
CA LYS A 155 7.73 11.74 18.20
C LYS A 155 6.83 12.31 17.10
N ASP A 156 7.25 12.17 15.85
CA ASP A 156 6.55 12.63 14.65
C ASP A 156 5.52 11.58 14.14
N GLY A 157 5.33 10.49 14.88
CA GLY A 157 4.40 9.41 14.51
C GLY A 157 4.88 8.53 13.36
N ASN A 158 6.13 8.65 12.92
CA ASN A 158 6.71 7.77 11.91
C ASN A 158 7.05 6.41 12.52
N THR A 159 6.84 5.34 11.75
CA THR A 159 7.35 4.00 12.10
C THR A 159 8.71 3.77 11.45
N ALA A 160 9.42 2.72 11.87
CA ALA A 160 10.65 2.29 11.19
C ALA A 160 10.45 2.03 9.69
N LEU A 161 9.24 1.60 9.27
CA LEU A 161 8.90 1.40 7.87
C LEU A 161 8.77 2.71 7.09
N HIS A 162 8.25 3.79 7.70
CA HIS A 162 8.21 5.11 7.06
C HIS A 162 9.63 5.59 6.74
N ILE A 163 10.52 5.52 7.73
CA ILE A 163 11.93 5.96 7.60
C ILE A 163 12.68 5.10 6.56
N ALA A 164 12.49 3.78 6.59
CA ALA A 164 13.10 2.90 5.59
C ALA A 164 12.67 3.23 4.15
N VAL A 165 11.41 3.64 3.96
CA VAL A 165 10.89 4.05 2.65
C VAL A 165 11.42 5.42 2.25
N GLU A 166 11.43 6.37 3.17
CA GLU A 166 11.95 7.73 2.98
C GLU A 166 13.41 7.71 2.52
N GLU A 167 14.24 6.91 3.19
CA GLU A 167 15.67 6.72 2.91
C GLU A 167 15.95 5.70 1.78
N ARG A 168 14.91 5.21 1.10
CA ARG A 168 15.01 4.23 -0.01
C ARG A 168 15.74 2.93 0.36
N ARG A 169 15.67 2.51 1.63
CA ARG A 169 16.30 1.28 2.16
C ARG A 169 15.40 0.06 1.93
N ARG A 170 15.43 -0.45 0.70
CA ARG A 170 14.57 -1.56 0.23
C ARG A 170 14.69 -2.84 1.08
N ASP A 171 15.91 -3.23 1.43
CA ASP A 171 16.13 -4.47 2.19
C ASP A 171 15.64 -4.36 3.64
N CYS A 172 15.83 -3.18 4.26
CA CYS A 172 15.27 -2.87 5.57
C CYS A 172 13.73 -2.91 5.53
N ALA A 173 13.11 -2.27 4.53
CA ALA A 173 11.66 -2.28 4.36
C ALA A 173 11.12 -3.70 4.14
N ARG A 174 11.78 -4.50 3.31
CA ARG A 174 11.43 -5.92 3.09
C ARG A 174 11.48 -6.72 4.39
N GLN A 175 12.52 -6.50 5.19
CA GLN A 175 12.69 -7.20 6.45
C GLN A 175 11.61 -6.80 7.45
N LEU A 176 11.38 -5.50 7.64
CA LEU A 176 10.30 -4.98 8.49
C LEU A 176 8.94 -5.59 8.13
N LEU A 177 8.58 -5.58 6.84
CA LEU A 177 7.33 -6.18 6.36
C LEU A 177 7.26 -7.70 6.59
N THR A 178 8.39 -8.40 6.52
CA THR A 178 8.45 -9.84 6.78
C THR A 178 8.24 -10.17 8.26
N TYR A 179 8.72 -9.30 9.16
CA TYR A 179 8.51 -9.42 10.61
C TYR A 179 7.19 -8.78 11.09
N GLY A 180 6.27 -8.46 10.17
CA GLY A 180 4.91 -8.01 10.52
C GLY A 180 4.75 -6.51 10.76
N ALA A 181 5.63 -5.67 10.19
CA ALA A 181 5.41 -4.22 10.18
C ALA A 181 4.10 -3.87 9.46
N ARG A 182 3.29 -2.99 10.06
CA ARG A 182 2.03 -2.53 9.45
C ARG A 182 2.31 -1.40 8.46
N ALA A 183 1.93 -1.61 7.20
CA ALA A 183 2.06 -0.62 6.13
C ALA A 183 0.91 0.42 6.07
N ASP A 184 -0.08 0.28 6.95
CA ASP A 184 -1.28 1.14 6.95
C ASP A 184 -1.23 2.25 8.03
N ILE A 185 -0.16 2.28 8.83
CA ILE A 185 0.02 3.30 9.86
C ILE A 185 0.27 4.65 9.18
N ARG A 186 -0.33 5.70 9.73
CA ARG A 186 -0.22 7.08 9.24
C ARG A 186 0.68 7.87 10.18
N ASN A 187 1.58 8.67 9.61
CA ASN A 187 2.41 9.57 10.39
C ASN A 187 1.60 10.74 11.00
N SER A 188 2.18 11.42 11.99
CA SER A 188 1.49 12.51 12.68
C SER A 188 1.57 13.84 11.95
N ASP A 189 2.49 14.02 10.99
CA ASP A 189 2.67 15.28 10.27
C ASP A 189 1.60 15.44 9.19
N ASP A 190 1.72 14.67 8.11
CA ASP A 190 0.84 14.74 6.92
C ASP A 190 -0.28 13.69 6.92
N GLY A 191 -0.21 12.72 7.84
CA GLY A 191 -1.08 11.54 7.83
C GLY A 191 -0.78 10.58 6.69
N ASP A 192 0.44 10.63 6.16
CA ASP A 192 0.91 9.78 5.07
C ASP A 192 1.22 8.38 5.58
N THR A 193 0.92 7.38 4.75
CA THR A 193 1.39 6.01 4.96
C THR A 193 2.72 5.79 4.24
N PRO A 194 3.46 4.71 4.51
CA PRO A 194 4.67 4.38 3.75
C PRO A 194 4.42 4.30 2.24
N LEU A 195 3.20 3.95 1.80
CA LEU A 195 2.83 3.94 0.38
C LEU A 195 2.72 5.36 -0.21
N HIS A 196 2.24 6.34 0.55
CA HIS A 196 2.21 7.75 0.12
C HIS A 196 3.63 8.29 -0.05
N ILE A 197 4.52 8.01 0.90
CA ILE A 197 5.94 8.41 0.82
C ILE A 197 6.61 7.77 -0.40
N ALA A 198 6.43 6.46 -0.60
CA ALA A 198 6.96 5.76 -1.78
C ALA A 198 6.46 6.36 -3.10
N ALA A 199 5.18 6.77 -3.13
CA ALA A 199 4.56 7.44 -4.27
C ALA A 199 5.11 8.83 -4.53
N ALA A 200 5.33 9.65 -3.49
CA ALA A 200 5.97 10.97 -3.61
C ALA A 200 7.43 10.86 -4.12
N LEU A 201 8.14 9.83 -3.68
CA LEU A 201 9.54 9.58 -4.06
C LEU A 201 9.73 9.00 -5.47
N GLY A 202 8.67 8.47 -6.08
CA GLY A 202 8.78 7.82 -7.38
C GLY A 202 9.39 6.41 -7.35
N ASP A 203 9.46 5.73 -6.20
CA ASP A 203 10.14 4.43 -6.07
C ASP A 203 9.21 3.26 -6.44
N ASP A 204 9.26 2.85 -7.71
CA ASP A 204 8.45 1.78 -8.28
C ASP A 204 8.68 0.42 -7.60
N HIS A 205 9.92 0.13 -7.22
CA HIS A 205 10.27 -1.13 -6.57
C HIS A 205 9.71 -1.18 -5.15
N MET A 206 9.76 -0.06 -4.43
CA MET A 206 9.21 0.03 -3.08
C MET A 206 7.68 -0.09 -3.09
N ILE A 207 7.01 0.56 -4.05
CA ILE A 207 5.55 0.45 -4.21
C ILE A 207 5.14 -0.98 -4.52
N LYS A 208 5.82 -1.65 -5.46
CA LYS A 208 5.56 -3.07 -5.76
C LYS A 208 5.74 -3.95 -4.53
N LEU A 209 6.80 -3.72 -3.74
CA LEU A 209 7.05 -4.46 -2.50
C LEU A 209 5.94 -4.25 -1.46
N LEU A 210 5.52 -3.00 -1.24
CA LEU A 210 4.46 -2.65 -0.29
C LEU A 210 3.11 -3.25 -0.71
N LEU A 211 2.75 -3.13 -1.98
CA LEU A 211 1.52 -3.71 -2.53
C LEU A 211 1.54 -5.25 -2.46
N GLN A 212 2.67 -5.89 -2.78
CA GLN A 212 2.82 -7.34 -2.66
C GLN A 212 2.63 -7.82 -1.21
N LYS A 213 2.98 -6.99 -0.23
CA LYS A 213 2.82 -7.28 1.21
C LYS A 213 1.47 -6.81 1.77
N GLY A 214 0.54 -6.39 0.91
CA GLY A 214 -0.84 -6.08 1.29
C GLY A 214 -1.08 -4.67 1.80
N ALA A 215 -0.21 -3.71 1.48
CA ALA A 215 -0.44 -2.31 1.82
C ALA A 215 -1.72 -1.77 1.16
N ASN A 216 -2.56 -1.06 1.93
CA ASN A 216 -3.80 -0.50 1.41
C ASN A 216 -3.56 0.80 0.63
N LYS A 217 -3.97 0.81 -0.64
CA LYS A 217 -3.85 1.94 -1.57
C LYS A 217 -4.96 2.99 -1.45
N ASP A 218 -6.05 2.66 -0.78
CA ASP A 218 -7.25 3.51 -0.68
C ASP A 218 -7.22 4.42 0.56
N ILE A 219 -6.19 4.29 1.41
CA ILE A 219 -6.00 5.16 2.57
C ILE A 219 -5.75 6.58 2.08
N ARG A 220 -6.40 7.54 2.74
CA ARG A 220 -6.23 8.96 2.47
C ARG A 220 -5.40 9.62 3.57
N ASN A 221 -4.49 10.50 3.18
CA ASN A 221 -3.74 11.33 4.11
C ASN A 221 -4.59 12.47 4.70
N LYS A 222 -4.02 13.37 5.53
CA LYS A 222 -4.80 14.45 6.16
C LYS A 222 -5.38 15.44 5.14
N VAL A 223 -4.71 15.59 4.01
CA VAL A 223 -5.16 16.42 2.88
C VAL A 223 -6.31 15.73 2.11
N GLY A 224 -6.57 14.45 2.38
CA GLY A 224 -7.59 13.66 1.70
C GLY A 224 -7.11 13.01 0.40
N LYS A 225 -5.80 13.08 0.11
CA LYS A 225 -5.15 12.51 -1.07
C LYS A 225 -4.82 11.04 -0.83
N THR A 226 -4.96 10.23 -1.86
CA THR A 226 -4.46 8.84 -1.89
C THR A 226 -3.02 8.81 -2.38
N ALA A 227 -2.32 7.66 -2.24
CA ALA A 227 -0.98 7.50 -2.79
C ALA A 227 -0.94 7.75 -4.31
N TYR A 228 -2.03 7.49 -5.03
CA TYR A 228 -2.15 7.83 -6.45
C TYR A 228 -2.15 9.35 -6.69
N ASP A 229 -2.95 10.09 -5.93
CA ASP A 229 -3.05 11.55 -6.08
C ASP A 229 -1.70 12.22 -5.79
N VAL A 230 -0.96 11.70 -4.81
CA VAL A 230 0.41 12.14 -4.50
C VAL A 230 1.36 11.84 -5.65
N ALA A 231 1.35 10.62 -6.22
CA ALA A 231 2.16 10.31 -7.40
C ALA A 231 1.82 11.21 -8.59
N ALA A 232 0.53 11.55 -8.77
CA ALA A 232 0.05 12.39 -9.87
C ALA A 232 0.52 13.83 -9.74
N GLU A 233 0.47 14.39 -8.53
CA GLU A 233 0.97 15.73 -8.24
C GLU A 233 2.48 15.87 -8.46
N HIS A 234 3.25 14.83 -8.13
CA HIS A 234 4.70 14.80 -8.34
C HIS A 234 5.11 14.41 -9.77
N GLY A 235 4.15 14.10 -10.65
CA GLY A 235 4.41 13.75 -12.06
C GLY A 235 5.06 12.38 -12.28
N HIS A 236 4.94 11.46 -11.31
CA HIS A 236 5.53 10.12 -11.39
C HIS A 236 4.67 9.17 -12.22
N ASN A 237 4.57 9.46 -13.52
CA ASN A 237 3.70 8.75 -14.46
C ASN A 237 3.97 7.24 -14.54
N ARG A 238 5.22 6.81 -14.27
CA ARG A 238 5.62 5.38 -14.25
C ARG A 238 4.95 4.60 -13.11
N LEU A 239 4.50 5.29 -12.05
CA LEU A 239 3.84 4.70 -10.91
C LEU A 239 2.32 4.61 -11.08
N PHE A 240 1.74 5.29 -12.06
CA PHE A 240 0.30 5.19 -12.32
C PHE A 240 -0.07 3.79 -12.73
N ASP A 241 0.81 3.11 -13.46
CA ASP A 241 0.70 1.69 -13.68
C ASP A 241 0.71 0.99 -12.33
N ALA A 242 1.77 1.04 -11.51
CA ALA A 242 1.83 0.32 -10.22
C ALA A 242 0.65 0.59 -9.25
N LEU A 243 0.14 1.83 -9.19
CA LEU A 243 -0.95 2.26 -8.30
C LEU A 243 -2.35 2.08 -8.93
N ARG A 244 -2.46 2.00 -10.27
CA ARG A 244 -3.68 1.77 -11.07
C ARG A 244 -3.47 0.74 -12.19
N LEU A 245 -2.80 -0.40 -11.93
CA LEU A 245 -2.33 -1.35 -12.98
C LEU A 245 -3.46 -1.86 -13.90
N GLY A 246 -4.72 -1.78 -13.44
CA GLY A 246 -5.91 -2.08 -14.25
C GLY A 246 -6.26 -1.02 -15.30
N GLU A 247 -6.08 0.28 -15.02
CA GLU A 247 -6.50 1.35 -15.92
C GLU A 247 -5.58 1.48 -17.13
N SER A 248 -4.25 1.36 -16.95
CA SER A 248 -3.33 1.42 -18.08
C SER A 248 -3.49 0.24 -19.03
N LEU A 249 -3.73 -0.96 -18.49
CA LEU A 249 -4.08 -2.13 -19.29
C LEU A 249 -5.42 -1.93 -20.00
N SER A 250 -6.43 -1.35 -19.33
CA SER A 250 -7.74 -1.08 -19.93
C SER A 250 -7.69 0.01 -21.01
N ILE A 251 -6.82 1.02 -20.88
CA ILE A 251 -6.56 2.04 -21.89
C ILE A 251 -5.86 1.43 -23.12
N ALA A 252 -4.82 0.60 -22.90
CA ALA A 252 -4.15 -0.11 -23.98
C ALA A 252 -5.11 -1.06 -24.72
N ALA A 253 -5.95 -1.78 -23.97
CA ALA A 253 -7.01 -2.64 -24.50
C ALA A 253 -8.07 -1.85 -25.30
N ARG A 254 -8.45 -0.66 -24.84
CA ARG A 254 -9.37 0.25 -25.56
C ARG A 254 -8.79 0.73 -26.89
N LYS A 255 -7.47 0.91 -26.98
CA LYS A 255 -6.76 1.32 -28.20
C LYS A 255 -6.39 0.14 -29.12
N GLY A 256 -6.49 -1.10 -28.63
CA GLY A 256 -6.10 -2.30 -29.39
C GLY A 256 -4.59 -2.51 -29.48
N GLU A 257 -3.79 -1.86 -28.62
CA GLU A 257 -2.32 -1.92 -28.69
C GLU A 257 -1.79 -3.20 -28.03
N VAL A 258 -1.81 -4.31 -28.76
CA VAL A 258 -1.40 -5.63 -28.24
C VAL A 258 0.02 -5.65 -27.67
N ARG A 259 0.96 -4.97 -28.32
CA ARG A 259 2.37 -4.89 -27.87
C ARG A 259 2.52 -4.19 -26.53
N THR A 260 1.76 -3.11 -26.29
CA THR A 260 1.83 -2.38 -25.01
C THR A 260 1.14 -3.19 -23.92
N MET A 261 0.03 -3.86 -24.21
CA MET A 261 -0.60 -4.79 -23.27
C MET A 261 0.33 -5.94 -22.84
N GLN A 262 1.03 -6.58 -23.78
CA GLN A 262 1.98 -7.65 -23.46
C GLN A 262 3.08 -7.15 -22.51
N ARG A 263 3.67 -5.99 -22.83
CA ARG A 263 4.69 -5.36 -21.98
C ARG A 263 4.14 -5.00 -20.59
N LEU A 264 2.92 -4.50 -20.50
CA LEU A 264 2.27 -4.18 -19.23
C LEU A 264 2.04 -5.45 -18.39
N LEU A 265 1.60 -6.54 -19.01
CA LEU A 265 1.42 -7.83 -18.34
C LEU A 265 2.75 -8.44 -17.89
N GLU A 266 3.81 -8.35 -18.69
CA GLU A 266 5.18 -8.74 -18.32
C GLU A 266 5.72 -7.92 -17.15
N ASN A 267 5.38 -6.62 -17.10
CA ASN A 267 5.75 -5.72 -16.00
C ASN A 267 4.93 -5.93 -14.72
N GLY A 268 4.01 -6.91 -14.71
CA GLY A 268 3.21 -7.31 -13.56
C GLY A 268 1.85 -6.63 -13.45
N ALA A 269 1.28 -6.12 -14.55
CA ALA A 269 -0.06 -5.54 -14.53
C ALA A 269 -1.13 -6.53 -14.06
N CYS A 270 -2.03 -6.07 -13.19
CA CYS A 270 -3.17 -6.84 -12.73
C CYS A 270 -4.10 -7.11 -13.91
N ILE A 271 -4.15 -8.36 -14.37
CA ILE A 271 -4.94 -8.76 -15.54
C ILE A 271 -6.45 -8.51 -15.36
N ASN A 272 -6.97 -8.73 -14.15
CA ASN A 272 -8.37 -8.48 -13.77
C ASN A 272 -8.54 -7.09 -13.12
N GLY A 273 -7.60 -6.17 -13.35
CA GLY A 273 -7.71 -4.82 -12.84
C GLY A 273 -8.92 -4.09 -13.44
N LEU A 274 -9.63 -3.35 -12.58
CA LEU A 274 -10.79 -2.54 -12.95
C LEU A 274 -10.35 -1.10 -13.21
N ASP A 275 -11.00 -0.45 -14.16
CA ASP A 275 -10.88 0.99 -14.38
C ASP A 275 -11.86 1.80 -13.52
N GLN A 276 -11.90 3.11 -13.70
CA GLN A 276 -12.76 4.03 -12.94
C GLN A 276 -14.27 3.79 -13.12
N HIS A 277 -14.68 2.93 -14.06
CA HIS A 277 -16.07 2.57 -14.33
C HIS A 277 -16.35 1.10 -13.97
N GLY A 278 -15.46 0.46 -13.20
CA GLY A 278 -15.59 -0.95 -12.87
C GLY A 278 -15.35 -1.89 -14.05
N TRP A 279 -14.76 -1.42 -15.16
CA TRP A 279 -14.54 -2.25 -16.35
C TRP A 279 -13.16 -2.89 -16.33
N THR A 280 -13.10 -4.17 -16.72
CA THR A 280 -11.84 -4.86 -17.00
C THR A 280 -11.29 -4.46 -18.37
N ALA A 281 -10.00 -4.76 -18.61
CA ALA A 281 -9.40 -4.64 -19.94
C ALA A 281 -10.19 -5.42 -21.02
N LEU A 282 -10.78 -6.57 -20.66
CA LEU A 282 -11.62 -7.36 -21.57
C LEU A 282 -12.90 -6.61 -21.97
N HIS A 283 -13.56 -5.91 -21.05
CA HIS A 283 -14.73 -5.09 -21.35
C HIS A 283 -14.40 -4.01 -22.38
N ARG A 284 -13.27 -3.30 -22.18
CA ARG A 284 -12.80 -2.24 -23.10
C ARG A 284 -12.46 -2.78 -24.49
N ALA A 285 -11.69 -3.87 -24.57
CA ALA A 285 -11.33 -4.49 -25.84
C ALA A 285 -12.57 -5.01 -26.57
N SER A 286 -13.51 -5.61 -25.84
CA SER A 286 -14.73 -6.19 -26.40
C SER A 286 -15.70 -5.14 -26.91
N PHE A 287 -15.88 -4.04 -26.17
CA PHE A 287 -16.73 -2.91 -26.57
C PHE A 287 -16.22 -2.19 -27.83
N LYS A 288 -14.90 -2.19 -28.07
CA LYS A 288 -14.27 -1.58 -29.25
C LYS A 288 -14.03 -2.55 -30.40
N GLY A 289 -14.21 -3.86 -30.20
CA GLY A 289 -14.06 -4.86 -31.25
C GLY A 289 -12.63 -5.30 -31.53
N TRP A 290 -11.68 -5.08 -30.62
CA TRP A 290 -10.27 -5.44 -30.82
C TRP A 290 -10.04 -6.94 -30.59
N VAL A 291 -10.24 -7.74 -31.62
CA VAL A 291 -10.21 -9.21 -31.52
C VAL A 291 -8.85 -9.75 -31.07
N ASP A 292 -7.75 -9.19 -31.56
CA ASP A 292 -6.40 -9.61 -31.16
C ASP A 292 -6.09 -9.26 -29.71
N ALA A 293 -6.62 -8.12 -29.23
CA ALA A 293 -6.51 -7.74 -27.84
C ALA A 293 -7.28 -8.71 -26.93
N VAL A 294 -8.51 -9.07 -27.32
CA VAL A 294 -9.35 -10.05 -26.62
C VAL A 294 -8.64 -11.41 -26.56
N ARG A 295 -8.11 -11.91 -27.68
CA ARG A 295 -7.34 -13.17 -27.72
C ARG A 295 -6.15 -13.15 -26.76
N THR A 296 -5.35 -12.09 -26.81
CA THR A 296 -4.17 -11.94 -25.95
C THR A 296 -4.54 -11.92 -24.46
N LEU A 297 -5.60 -11.21 -24.09
CA LEU A 297 -6.06 -11.15 -22.70
C LEU A 297 -6.57 -12.52 -22.20
N ILE A 298 -7.30 -13.27 -23.04
CA ILE A 298 -7.77 -14.62 -22.71
C ILE A 298 -6.61 -15.60 -22.57
N GLU A 299 -5.62 -15.55 -23.45
CA GLU A 299 -4.41 -16.38 -23.35
C GLU A 299 -3.62 -16.14 -22.06
N LYS A 300 -3.67 -14.91 -21.54
CA LYS A 300 -3.01 -14.52 -20.30
C LYS A 300 -3.83 -14.85 -19.05
N GLY A 301 -5.02 -15.42 -19.19
CA GLY A 301 -5.85 -15.92 -18.09
C GLY A 301 -6.76 -14.87 -17.46
N ILE A 302 -7.24 -13.89 -18.23
CA ILE A 302 -8.25 -12.94 -17.76
C ILE A 302 -9.55 -13.67 -17.42
N ASP A 303 -10.26 -13.20 -16.39
CA ASP A 303 -11.61 -13.71 -16.08
C ASP A 303 -12.61 -13.24 -17.15
N ILE A 304 -13.11 -14.20 -17.92
CA ILE A 304 -14.03 -13.97 -19.04
C ILE A 304 -15.41 -13.54 -18.55
N ASN A 305 -15.82 -14.00 -17.36
CA ASN A 305 -17.15 -13.81 -16.81
C ASN A 305 -17.20 -12.70 -15.74
N ALA A 306 -16.12 -11.92 -15.61
CA ALA A 306 -16.07 -10.75 -14.76
C ALA A 306 -17.24 -9.81 -15.08
N LYS A 307 -17.89 -9.31 -14.03
CA LYS A 307 -19.01 -8.36 -14.13
C LYS A 307 -18.57 -6.97 -13.71
N ASP A 308 -19.09 -5.95 -14.41
CA ASP A 308 -18.98 -4.56 -13.97
C ASP A 308 -20.03 -4.20 -12.91
N GLU A 309 -20.06 -2.93 -12.51
CA GLU A 309 -20.99 -2.39 -11.50
C GLU A 309 -22.48 -2.54 -11.90
N ASP A 310 -22.78 -2.55 -13.20
CA ASP A 310 -24.12 -2.74 -13.77
C ASP A 310 -24.45 -4.23 -14.02
N GLY A 311 -23.51 -5.14 -13.71
CA GLY A 311 -23.63 -6.57 -13.92
C GLY A 311 -23.36 -7.02 -15.36
N TYR A 312 -22.84 -6.14 -16.23
CA TYR A 312 -22.46 -6.46 -17.59
C TYR A 312 -21.20 -7.30 -17.61
N THR A 313 -21.14 -8.26 -18.53
CA THR A 313 -19.93 -9.01 -18.87
C THR A 313 -19.35 -8.51 -20.19
N ALA A 314 -18.11 -8.89 -20.50
CA ALA A 314 -17.49 -8.58 -21.78
C ALA A 314 -18.34 -9.04 -22.99
N LEU A 315 -19.08 -10.14 -22.85
CA LEU A 315 -20.00 -10.64 -23.88
C LEU A 315 -21.18 -9.67 -24.11
N HIS A 316 -21.77 -9.12 -23.04
CA HIS A 316 -22.82 -8.11 -23.17
C HIS A 316 -22.33 -6.87 -23.92
N CYS A 317 -21.13 -6.39 -23.59
CA CYS A 317 -20.52 -5.25 -24.29
C CYS A 317 -20.24 -5.53 -25.76
N ALA A 318 -19.74 -6.73 -26.10
CA ALA A 318 -19.48 -7.11 -27.49
C ALA A 318 -20.78 -7.18 -28.32
N VAL A 319 -21.87 -7.70 -27.72
CA VAL A 319 -23.18 -7.81 -28.35
C VAL A 319 -23.82 -6.43 -28.53
N GLU A 320 -23.76 -5.56 -27.53
CA GLU A 320 -24.28 -4.19 -27.61
C GLU A 320 -23.60 -3.38 -28.73
N SER A 321 -22.28 -3.55 -28.89
CA SER A 321 -21.51 -2.92 -29.97
C SER A 321 -21.60 -3.65 -31.32
N GLY A 322 -22.17 -4.86 -31.37
CA GLY A 322 -22.35 -5.63 -32.60
C GLY A 322 -21.08 -6.30 -33.15
N HIS A 323 -20.06 -6.54 -32.32
CA HIS A 323 -18.76 -7.08 -32.75
C HIS A 323 -18.76 -8.61 -32.86
N VAL A 324 -19.25 -9.13 -33.99
CA VAL A 324 -19.43 -10.57 -34.27
C VAL A 324 -18.20 -11.42 -33.96
N GLU A 325 -17.02 -11.04 -34.45
CA GLU A 325 -15.78 -11.83 -34.27
C GLU A 325 -15.36 -11.94 -32.79
N VAL A 326 -15.55 -10.86 -32.00
CA VAL A 326 -15.27 -10.90 -30.55
C VAL A 326 -16.23 -11.86 -29.85
N ILE A 327 -17.50 -11.82 -30.22
CA ILE A 327 -18.55 -12.68 -29.65
C ILE A 327 -18.22 -14.16 -29.91
N GLU A 328 -17.81 -14.49 -31.14
CA GLU A 328 -17.38 -15.86 -31.48
C GLU A 328 -16.18 -16.31 -30.63
N VAL A 329 -15.18 -15.46 -30.44
CA VAL A 329 -14.01 -15.77 -29.61
C VAL A 329 -14.43 -15.99 -28.14
N LEU A 330 -15.26 -15.11 -27.58
CA LEU A 330 -15.72 -15.22 -26.20
C LEU A 330 -16.55 -16.49 -25.96
N VAL A 331 -17.53 -16.77 -26.84
CA VAL A 331 -18.37 -17.98 -26.75
C VAL A 331 -17.51 -19.24 -26.87
N LYS A 332 -16.59 -19.30 -27.85
CA LYS A 332 -15.69 -20.44 -28.02
C LYS A 332 -14.77 -20.67 -26.81
N LYS A 333 -14.45 -19.61 -26.07
CA LYS A 333 -13.60 -19.66 -24.87
C LYS A 333 -14.40 -19.85 -23.58
N GLY A 334 -15.70 -20.14 -23.67
CA GLY A 334 -16.52 -20.51 -22.51
C GLY A 334 -17.11 -19.32 -21.74
N ALA A 335 -17.33 -18.18 -22.40
CA ALA A 335 -18.12 -17.11 -21.82
C ALA A 335 -19.54 -17.60 -21.50
N ASP A 336 -20.04 -17.24 -20.31
CA ASP A 336 -21.40 -17.58 -19.88
C ASP A 336 -22.42 -16.74 -20.67
N VAL A 337 -23.05 -17.38 -21.65
CA VAL A 337 -24.08 -16.81 -22.54
C VAL A 337 -25.40 -16.50 -21.82
N GLU A 338 -25.66 -17.16 -20.68
CA GLU A 338 -26.90 -16.99 -19.89
C GLU A 338 -26.72 -15.99 -18.73
N SER A 339 -25.51 -15.45 -18.58
CA SER A 339 -25.23 -14.43 -17.56
C SER A 339 -26.16 -13.24 -17.74
N LYS A 340 -26.71 -12.77 -16.61
CA LYS A 340 -27.65 -11.64 -16.57
C LYS A 340 -27.01 -10.41 -15.93
N THR A 341 -27.34 -9.26 -16.51
CA THR A 341 -27.09 -7.93 -15.92
C THR A 341 -27.94 -7.71 -14.67
N ASN A 342 -27.68 -6.64 -13.91
CA ASN A 342 -28.49 -6.27 -12.74
C ASN A 342 -29.97 -6.00 -13.08
N LYS A 343 -30.26 -5.70 -14.35
CA LYS A 343 -31.63 -5.53 -14.87
C LYS A 343 -32.28 -6.84 -15.31
N GLY A 344 -31.63 -7.98 -15.08
CA GLY A 344 -32.12 -9.30 -15.49
C GLY A 344 -32.02 -9.58 -17.00
N VAL A 345 -31.32 -8.72 -17.75
CA VAL A 345 -31.18 -8.83 -19.20
C VAL A 345 -29.97 -9.71 -19.54
N ALA A 346 -30.17 -10.71 -20.39
CA ALA A 346 -29.11 -11.57 -20.95
C ALA A 346 -28.62 -11.07 -22.32
N ALA A 347 -27.43 -11.49 -22.74
CA ALA A 347 -26.82 -11.08 -24.00
C ALA A 347 -27.72 -11.33 -25.23
N ILE A 348 -28.45 -12.45 -25.27
CA ILE A 348 -29.39 -12.77 -26.38
C ILE A 348 -30.52 -11.74 -26.51
N GLN A 349 -31.04 -11.24 -25.39
CA GLN A 349 -32.12 -10.26 -25.38
C GLN A 349 -31.65 -8.90 -25.90
N ILE A 350 -30.39 -8.54 -25.66
CA ILE A 350 -29.78 -7.34 -26.24
C ILE A 350 -29.65 -7.50 -27.76
N ALA A 351 -29.19 -8.66 -28.23
CA ALA A 351 -29.08 -8.94 -29.66
C ALA A 351 -30.45 -8.88 -30.37
N GLU A 352 -31.50 -9.43 -29.74
CA GLU A 352 -32.87 -9.38 -30.28
C GLU A 352 -33.43 -7.95 -30.29
N ALA A 353 -33.23 -7.17 -29.22
CA ALA A 353 -33.67 -5.77 -29.15
C ALA A 353 -33.01 -4.88 -30.23
N LEU A 354 -31.76 -5.18 -30.59
CA LEU A 354 -31.01 -4.47 -31.63
C LEU A 354 -31.20 -5.07 -33.04
N ASN A 355 -32.01 -6.12 -33.20
CA ASN A 355 -32.25 -6.85 -34.45
C ASN A 355 -30.98 -7.49 -35.07
N TYR A 356 -30.03 -7.91 -34.25
CA TYR A 356 -28.82 -8.61 -34.69
C TYR A 356 -29.07 -10.11 -34.89
N SER A 357 -29.67 -10.45 -36.04
CA SER A 357 -30.02 -11.84 -36.38
C SER A 357 -28.81 -12.78 -36.47
N GLY A 358 -27.67 -12.31 -36.98
CA GLY A 358 -26.42 -13.08 -37.03
C GLY A 358 -25.86 -13.38 -35.63
N ILE A 359 -25.83 -12.36 -34.77
CA ILE A 359 -25.34 -12.50 -33.38
C ILE A 359 -26.26 -13.41 -32.57
N THR A 360 -27.58 -13.30 -32.77
CA THR A 360 -28.55 -14.19 -32.13
C THR A 360 -28.28 -15.65 -32.48
N ARG A 361 -27.94 -15.96 -33.74
CA ARG A 361 -27.58 -17.33 -34.15
C ARG A 361 -26.31 -17.83 -33.46
N ILE A 362 -25.29 -16.98 -33.31
CA ILE A 362 -24.03 -17.32 -32.63
C ILE A 362 -24.27 -17.60 -31.15
N LEU A 363 -25.07 -16.77 -30.48
CA LEU A 363 -25.41 -16.97 -29.07
C LEU A 363 -26.21 -18.25 -28.86
N VAL A 364 -27.20 -18.54 -29.72
CA VAL A 364 -27.96 -19.80 -29.69
C VAL A 364 -27.05 -21.00 -29.94
N TYR A 365 -26.11 -20.91 -30.88
CA TYR A 365 -25.10 -21.96 -31.11
C TYR A 365 -24.18 -22.15 -29.89
N GLY A 366 -23.90 -21.07 -29.16
CA GLY A 366 -23.18 -21.06 -27.89
C GLY A 366 -23.96 -21.63 -26.70
N GLY A 367 -25.21 -22.04 -26.89
CA GLY A 367 -26.06 -22.62 -25.84
C GLY A 367 -27.09 -21.67 -25.22
N ALA A 368 -27.27 -20.46 -25.77
CA ALA A 368 -28.28 -19.53 -25.26
C ALA A 368 -29.71 -20.04 -25.51
N THR A 369 -30.54 -20.05 -24.46
CA THR A 369 -31.94 -20.47 -24.54
C THR A 369 -32.84 -19.28 -24.82
N LYS A 370 -33.76 -19.40 -25.78
CA LYS A 370 -34.69 -18.32 -26.15
C LYS A 370 -35.83 -18.09 -25.15
N ASN A 371 -35.87 -18.82 -24.03
CA ASN A 371 -37.03 -18.82 -23.13
C ASN A 371 -36.83 -17.92 -21.92
N GLY A 372 -37.14 -16.64 -22.12
CA GLY A 372 -37.54 -15.72 -21.06
C GLY A 372 -39.05 -15.78 -20.79
N SER A 373 -39.63 -16.96 -20.58
CA SER A 373 -40.94 -17.09 -19.94
C SER A 373 -41.04 -18.41 -19.19
N ALA A 374 -41.39 -18.31 -17.91
CA ALA A 374 -41.70 -19.46 -17.08
C ALA A 374 -42.84 -20.26 -17.70
N SER A 375 -42.60 -21.54 -18.01
CA SER A 375 -43.63 -22.55 -17.91
C SER A 375 -42.97 -23.89 -17.60
N LYS A 376 -43.35 -24.44 -16.43
CA LYS A 376 -43.19 -25.85 -16.14
C LYS A 376 -43.99 -26.60 -17.20
N HIS A 377 -43.34 -27.45 -17.98
CA HIS A 377 -43.95 -28.67 -18.47
C HIS A 377 -42.84 -29.71 -18.68
N GLU A 378 -42.82 -30.68 -17.77
CA GLU A 378 -42.18 -31.97 -17.98
C GLU A 378 -42.69 -32.59 -19.28
N LEU A 379 -41.78 -33.20 -20.04
CA LEU A 379 -42.08 -34.19 -21.05
C LEU A 379 -41.34 -35.47 -20.68
N PRO A 380 -42.04 -36.62 -20.61
CA PRO A 380 -41.46 -37.91 -20.93
C PRO A 380 -41.97 -38.42 -22.30
N PRO A 381 -41.35 -39.47 -22.86
CA PRO A 381 -40.90 -39.40 -24.24
C PRO A 381 -41.63 -40.34 -25.22
N THR A 382 -41.39 -40.06 -26.51
CA THR A 382 -41.40 -40.96 -27.68
C THR A 382 -42.67 -41.77 -28.00
N THR A 383 -43.29 -41.48 -29.15
CA THR A 383 -43.60 -42.52 -30.16
C THR A 383 -43.82 -41.90 -31.53
N LEU A 384 -43.06 -42.40 -32.50
CA LEU A 384 -43.35 -42.32 -33.93
C LEU A 384 -44.68 -43.00 -34.23
N VAL A 385 -45.62 -42.35 -34.93
CA VAL A 385 -46.40 -42.97 -36.02
C VAL A 385 -46.84 -41.89 -37.02
N SER A 386 -46.83 -42.32 -38.27
CA SER A 386 -47.07 -41.70 -39.56
C SER A 386 -48.54 -41.51 -40.00
N PHE A 387 -48.67 -40.78 -41.11
CA PHE A 387 -49.71 -40.87 -42.18
C PHE A 387 -51.09 -40.23 -41.95
N GLY A 388 -51.46 -39.34 -42.88
CA GLY A 388 -52.85 -38.91 -43.07
C GLY A 388 -53.00 -37.77 -44.08
N LYS A 389 -53.29 -38.11 -45.34
CA LYS A 389 -53.54 -37.25 -46.51
C LYS A 389 -54.81 -36.39 -46.34
N GLY A 390 -54.89 -35.26 -47.06
CA GLY A 390 -56.19 -34.82 -47.60
C GLY A 390 -56.37 -33.34 -47.95
N LYS A 391 -56.17 -33.02 -49.24
CA LYS A 391 -56.90 -32.05 -50.12
C LYS A 391 -57.14 -30.60 -49.61
N ARG A 392 -56.50 -29.56 -50.19
CA ARG A 392 -56.87 -28.84 -51.44
C ARG A 392 -58.31 -28.31 -51.48
N GLU A 393 -58.45 -26.99 -51.40
CA GLU A 393 -59.13 -26.04 -52.33
C GLU A 393 -59.62 -24.80 -51.53
N GLN A 394 -59.93 -23.62 -52.08
CA GLN A 394 -59.36 -22.77 -53.12
C GLN A 394 -60.12 -21.43 -52.95
N GLN A 395 -59.40 -20.31 -52.98
CA GLN A 395 -59.84 -18.95 -53.32
C GLN A 395 -61.06 -18.32 -52.60
N ILE A 396 -60.88 -17.10 -52.08
CA ILE A 396 -61.68 -15.91 -52.47
C ILE A 396 -60.81 -14.68 -52.15
N MET A 397 -60.69 -13.79 -53.15
CA MET A 397 -60.09 -12.47 -53.07
C MET A 397 -61.04 -11.53 -52.33
N ASP A 398 -60.52 -10.58 -51.55
CA ASP A 398 -61.09 -9.24 -51.58
C ASP A 398 -60.07 -8.15 -51.17
N LYS A 399 -60.15 -7.06 -51.94
CA LYS A 399 -59.29 -5.87 -51.91
C LYS A 399 -59.82 -4.86 -50.89
N ALA A 400 -58.93 -4.14 -50.19
CA ALA A 400 -59.08 -2.69 -49.95
C ALA A 400 -57.88 -2.10 -49.17
N GLY A 401 -57.45 -0.89 -49.59
CA GLY A 401 -57.13 0.16 -48.62
C GLY A 401 -55.67 0.54 -48.41
N ILE A 402 -55.14 1.37 -49.30
CA ILE A 402 -53.91 2.16 -49.13
C ILE A 402 -54.04 3.10 -47.92
N LYS A 403 -53.07 3.09 -46.99
CA LYS A 403 -52.60 4.31 -46.29
C LYS A 403 -51.09 4.25 -46.02
N LYS A 404 -50.35 5.07 -46.76
CA LYS A 404 -48.98 5.48 -46.45
C LYS A 404 -48.96 6.19 -45.09
N LYS A 405 -48.07 5.76 -44.19
CA LYS A 405 -47.49 6.63 -43.15
C LYS A 405 -45.97 6.38 -43.12
N THR A 406 -45.26 7.33 -43.71
CA THR A 406 -43.84 7.57 -43.46
C THR A 406 -43.65 8.18 -42.05
N VAL A 407 -42.42 8.06 -41.55
CA VAL A 407 -41.78 8.81 -40.43
C VAL A 407 -41.74 8.08 -39.07
N ALA A 408 -40.58 7.48 -38.76
CA ALA A 408 -39.60 7.97 -37.78
C ALA A 408 -38.79 6.81 -37.18
N ARG A 409 -37.45 6.83 -37.37
CA ARG A 409 -36.52 6.02 -36.56
C ARG A 409 -36.57 6.50 -35.11
N PRO A 410 -36.75 5.64 -34.09
CA PRO A 410 -36.42 6.03 -32.74
C PRO A 410 -34.90 5.93 -32.52
N ARG A 411 -34.40 6.97 -31.85
CA ARG A 411 -33.01 7.33 -31.57
C ARG A 411 -32.24 6.24 -30.79
N SER A 412 -30.95 6.18 -31.05
CA SER A 412 -29.95 5.53 -30.20
C SER A 412 -29.98 6.10 -28.78
N VAL A 413 -30.15 5.24 -27.77
CA VAL A 413 -30.07 5.59 -26.35
C VAL A 413 -28.72 5.12 -25.81
N ARG A 414 -27.67 5.90 -26.11
CA ARG A 414 -26.47 6.18 -25.30
C ARG A 414 -25.49 6.91 -26.21
N SER A 415 -25.64 8.23 -26.30
CA SER A 415 -24.66 9.11 -26.96
C SER A 415 -24.10 10.05 -25.89
N SER A 416 -22.93 9.69 -25.34
CA SER A 416 -22.03 10.66 -24.67
C SER A 416 -20.73 10.01 -24.17
N TYR A 417 -19.88 9.43 -25.03
CA TYR A 417 -18.52 9.02 -24.60
C TYR A 417 -17.42 9.25 -25.64
N ASP A 418 -17.56 10.26 -26.50
CA ASP A 418 -16.42 10.73 -27.29
C ASP A 418 -16.43 12.26 -27.41
N ARG A 419 -15.69 12.92 -26.52
CA ARG A 419 -15.21 14.29 -26.70
C ARG A 419 -13.71 14.32 -26.42
N THR A 420 -12.93 13.87 -27.41
CA THR A 420 -11.57 14.39 -27.60
C THR A 420 -11.47 14.91 -29.03
N ARG A 421 -11.56 16.23 -29.16
CA ARG A 421 -11.25 16.98 -30.38
C ARG A 421 -9.82 16.65 -30.81
N THR A 422 -9.66 16.11 -32.01
CA THR A 422 -8.43 16.21 -32.79
C THR A 422 -8.32 17.65 -33.32
N ALA A 423 -7.20 18.33 -33.08
CA ALA A 423 -6.88 19.54 -33.85
C ALA A 423 -6.09 19.09 -35.09
N THR A 424 -6.73 19.22 -36.25
CA THR A 424 -6.07 19.20 -37.55
C THR A 424 -5.27 20.50 -37.68
N VAL A 425 -3.98 20.42 -38.00
CA VAL A 425 -3.19 21.55 -38.49
C VAL A 425 -2.68 21.13 -39.88
N MET A 426 -2.99 21.99 -40.86
CA MET A 426 -2.42 21.98 -42.21
C MET A 426 -0.94 22.31 -42.20
#